data_AF-Q4TFR0-F1
#
_entry.id   AF-Q4TFR0-F1
#
_cell.length_a   1.000
_cell.length_b   1.000
_cell.length_c   1.000
_cell.angle_alpha   90.00
_cell.angle_beta   90.00
_cell.angle_gamma   90.00
#
_symmetry.space_group_name_H-M   'P 1'
#
loop_
_entity.id
_entity.type
_entity.pdbx_description
1 polymer ?
#
loop_
_entity_poly.entity_id
_entity_poly.type
_entity_poly.pdbx_seq_one_letter_code
_entity_poly.pdbx_strand_id
1 'polypeptide(L)'
;MATDIGSPQRFFHMPRFQHQAPRQVFYKRPDFAQQQAMQQLTFDGKRMRKAVNRKTIDYNPSVIKHLGNRLWQRDHRDFRAIQPDAACYNDLVPPLGMLNNPMNAVTTKFVRTSTNKVKCPVFVIRWTPEGRRLVTGASSGEF
;
A
#
# COMPACT_ATOMS: atom_id res chain seq x y z
N MET A 1 37.09 24.66 -38.72
CA MET A 1 36.38 24.96 -37.46
C MET A 1 35.12 24.12 -37.45
N ALA A 2 35.14 22.98 -36.77
CA ALA A 2 33.98 22.07 -36.66
C ALA A 2 33.20 22.45 -35.40
N THR A 3 31.91 22.76 -35.57
CA THR A 3 30.99 23.12 -34.48
C THR A 3 30.34 21.86 -33.94
N ASP A 4 30.77 21.41 -32.76
CA ASP A 4 30.11 20.36 -31.99
C ASP A 4 28.77 20.87 -31.42
N ILE A 5 27.66 20.34 -31.94
CA ILE A 5 26.32 20.57 -31.40
C ILE A 5 26.08 19.50 -30.32
N GLY A 6 26.44 19.85 -29.08
CA GLY A 6 26.11 19.04 -27.91
C GLY A 6 24.59 19.07 -27.62
N SER A 7 23.99 17.90 -27.44
CA SER A 7 22.58 17.76 -27.04
C SER A 7 22.28 18.41 -25.69
N PRO A 8 21.10 19.04 -25.47
CA PRO A 8 20.80 19.73 -24.22
C PRO A 8 20.65 18.74 -23.05
N GLN A 9 21.17 19.15 -21.89
CA GLN A 9 21.04 18.45 -20.60
C GLN A 9 19.56 18.24 -20.26
N ARG A 10 19.08 16.99 -20.32
CA ARG A 10 17.74 16.65 -19.83
C ARG A 10 17.71 16.81 -18.31
N PHE A 11 16.95 17.79 -17.84
CA PHE A 11 16.57 17.93 -16.43
C PHE A 11 15.67 16.77 -16.00
N PHE A 12 16.25 15.61 -15.71
CA PHE A 12 15.61 14.58 -14.91
C PHE A 12 16.00 14.80 -13.45
N HIS A 13 15.16 15.52 -12.70
CA HIS A 13 15.22 15.46 -11.25
C HIS A 13 14.68 14.10 -10.78
N MET A 14 15.57 13.12 -10.59
CA MET A 14 15.24 11.90 -9.86
C MET A 14 15.28 12.19 -8.36
N PRO A 15 14.15 12.07 -7.62
CA PRO A 15 14.21 12.18 -6.17
C PRO A 15 15.13 11.07 -5.63
N ARG A 16 16.20 11.47 -4.94
CA ARG A 16 17.07 10.55 -4.23
C ARG A 16 16.31 9.97 -3.04
N PHE A 17 15.72 8.80 -3.22
CA PHE A 17 15.36 7.97 -2.08
C PHE A 17 16.66 7.51 -1.42
N GLN A 18 17.03 8.10 -0.28
CA GLN A 18 18.04 7.55 0.62
C GLN A 18 17.51 6.23 1.20
N HIS A 19 17.60 5.16 0.43
CA HIS A 19 17.57 3.80 0.94
C HIS A 19 18.84 3.11 0.44
N GLN A 20 19.97 3.46 1.06
CA GLN A 20 21.10 2.52 1.12
C GLN A 20 20.77 1.45 2.18
N ALA A 21 19.74 0.66 1.91
CA ALA A 21 19.72 -0.68 2.46
C ALA A 21 20.64 -1.52 1.56
N PRO A 22 21.50 -2.39 2.11
CA PRO A 22 22.36 -3.24 1.29
C PRO A 22 21.48 -3.98 0.29
N ARG A 23 21.89 -4.02 -1.00
CA ARG A 23 21.33 -4.93 -1.99
C ARG A 23 21.62 -6.36 -1.51
N GLN A 24 20.80 -6.87 -0.60
CA GLN A 24 20.79 -8.27 -0.28
C GLN A 24 20.22 -8.98 -1.49
N VAL A 25 21.10 -9.67 -2.19
CA VAL A 25 20.79 -10.61 -3.26
C VAL A 25 19.71 -11.55 -2.71
N PHE A 26 18.48 -11.41 -3.21
CA PHE A 26 17.28 -12.02 -2.62
C PHE A 26 17.22 -13.55 -2.80
N TYR A 27 18.20 -14.12 -3.51
CA TYR A 27 18.38 -15.55 -3.72
C TYR A 27 19.66 -16.05 -3.04
N LYS A 28 19.76 -15.90 -1.72
CA LYS A 28 20.58 -16.86 -0.96
C LYS A 28 19.72 -18.10 -0.74
N ARG A 29 20.13 -19.22 -1.33
CA ARG A 29 19.58 -20.55 -1.06
C ARG A 29 19.62 -20.75 0.46
N PRO A 30 18.49 -21.01 1.14
CA PRO A 30 18.52 -21.21 2.59
C PRO A 30 19.42 -22.41 2.91
N ASP A 31 20.31 -22.26 3.89
CA ASP A 31 21.03 -23.41 4.44
C ASP A 31 20.00 -24.44 4.95
N PHE A 32 20.21 -25.72 4.66
CA PHE A 32 19.33 -26.82 5.11
C PHE A 32 19.06 -26.77 6.63
N ALA A 33 20.02 -26.28 7.42
CA ALA A 33 19.88 -26.07 8.86
C ALA A 33 18.83 -24.99 9.23
N GLN A 34 18.70 -23.90 8.45
CA GLN A 34 17.65 -22.90 8.66
C GLN A 34 16.26 -23.44 8.32
N GLN A 35 16.16 -24.31 7.31
CA GLN A 35 14.89 -24.96 6.96
C GLN A 35 14.41 -25.90 8.07
N GLN A 36 15.32 -26.69 8.68
CA GLN A 36 14.99 -27.54 9.82
C GLN A 36 14.62 -26.72 11.07
N ALA A 37 15.31 -25.61 11.36
CA ALA A 37 14.97 -24.75 12.50
C ALA A 37 13.62 -24.02 12.33
N MET A 38 13.24 -23.65 11.10
CA MET A 38 11.92 -23.06 10.83
C MET A 38 10.77 -24.05 10.94
N GLN A 39 10.99 -25.34 10.59
CA GLN A 39 9.97 -26.38 10.76
C GLN A 39 9.65 -26.67 12.23
N GLN A 40 10.58 -26.39 13.16
CA GLN A 40 10.37 -26.62 14.60
C GLN A 40 9.61 -25.51 15.31
N LEU A 41 9.34 -24.36 14.67
CA LEU A 41 8.48 -23.32 15.24
C LEU A 41 7.01 -23.60 14.89
N THR A 42 6.44 -24.63 15.53
CA THR A 42 5.00 -24.88 15.50
C THR A 42 4.27 -23.68 16.10
N PHE A 43 3.72 -22.85 15.22
CA PHE A 43 2.94 -21.70 15.64
C PHE A 43 1.48 -22.09 15.77
N ASP A 44 1.08 -22.54 16.96
CA ASP A 44 -0.28 -23.01 17.24
C ASP A 44 -1.19 -21.95 17.85
N GLY A 45 -0.67 -20.73 18.09
CA GLY A 45 -1.43 -19.63 18.67
C GLY A 45 -1.67 -19.71 20.19
N LYS A 46 -1.16 -20.74 20.88
CA LYS A 46 -1.39 -20.93 22.33
C LYS A 46 -0.57 -20.03 23.23
N ARG A 47 0.46 -19.36 22.69
CA ARG A 47 1.30 -18.42 23.45
C ARG A 47 0.61 -17.06 23.59
N MET A 48 0.42 -16.63 24.84
CA MET A 48 -0.14 -15.31 25.16
C MET A 48 0.69 -14.19 24.51
N ARG A 49 -0.01 -13.20 23.95
CA ARG A 49 0.57 -12.00 23.33
C ARG A 49 -0.02 -10.75 23.99
N LYS A 50 0.79 -9.71 24.10
CA LYS A 50 0.34 -8.40 24.61
C LYS A 50 -0.68 -7.78 23.65
N ALA A 51 -1.63 -7.03 24.21
CA ALA A 51 -2.52 -6.18 23.43
C ALA A 51 -1.69 -5.11 22.70
N VAL A 52 -1.97 -4.89 21.42
CA VAL A 52 -1.26 -3.93 20.58
C VAL A 52 -2.24 -3.23 19.66
N ASN A 53 -2.20 -1.90 19.66
CA ASN A 53 -2.93 -1.08 18.70
C ASN A 53 -2.22 -1.15 17.34
N ARG A 54 -2.99 -1.32 16.27
CA ARG A 54 -2.48 -1.43 14.90
C ARG A 54 -2.82 -0.19 14.11
N LYS A 55 -1.96 0.17 13.17
CA LYS A 55 -2.30 1.14 12.13
C LYS A 55 -3.42 0.54 11.28
N THR A 56 -4.51 1.30 11.13
CA THR A 56 -5.70 0.90 10.39
C THR A 56 -6.04 1.98 9.38
N ILE A 57 -6.48 1.56 8.19
CA ILE A 57 -7.12 2.43 7.21
C ILE A 57 -8.58 2.00 7.18
N ASP A 58 -9.46 2.85 7.67
CA ASP A 58 -10.89 2.61 7.70
C ASP A 58 -11.58 3.47 6.63
N TYR A 59 -12.32 2.82 5.73
CA TYR A 59 -13.09 3.51 4.69
C TYR A 59 -14.50 3.89 5.17
N ASN A 60 -14.98 3.39 6.31
CA ASN A 60 -16.34 3.64 6.78
C ASN A 60 -16.63 5.14 6.96
N PRO A 61 -15.76 5.95 7.62
CA PRO A 61 -16.03 7.38 7.78
C PRO A 61 -16.19 8.11 6.44
N SER A 62 -15.36 7.75 5.44
CA SER A 62 -15.43 8.39 4.13
C SER A 62 -16.68 7.97 3.34
N VAL A 63 -17.09 6.71 3.44
CA VAL A 63 -18.35 6.23 2.85
C VAL A 63 -19.56 6.90 3.51
N ILE A 64 -19.58 7.01 4.84
CA ILE A 64 -20.65 7.70 5.58
C ILE A 64 -20.71 9.17 5.16
N LYS A 65 -19.56 9.85 5.07
CA LYS A 65 -19.48 11.24 4.60
C LYS A 65 -20.04 11.38 3.19
N HIS A 66 -19.69 10.48 2.28
CA HIS A 66 -20.22 10.48 0.92
C HIS A 66 -21.73 10.23 0.87
N LEU A 67 -22.26 9.30 1.65
CA LEU A 67 -23.71 9.07 1.74
C LEU A 67 -24.46 10.31 2.24
N GLY A 68 -23.92 11.01 3.25
CA GLY A 68 -24.50 12.28 3.72
C GLY A 68 -24.42 13.39 2.67
N ASN A 69 -23.32 13.47 1.93
CA ASN A 69 -23.13 14.44 0.86
C ASN A 69 -24.11 14.24 -0.30
N ARG A 70 -24.43 12.99 -0.65
CA ARG A 70 -25.36 12.66 -1.75
C ARG A 70 -26.79 13.17 -1.56
N LEU A 71 -27.19 13.52 -0.34
CA LEU A 71 -28.52 14.07 -0.08
C LEU A 71 -28.70 15.47 -0.67
N TRP A 72 -27.61 16.24 -0.81
CA TRP A 72 -27.67 17.64 -1.22
C TRP A 72 -26.72 17.99 -2.38
N GLN A 73 -25.68 17.18 -2.63
CA GLN A 73 -24.80 17.36 -3.79
C GLN A 73 -25.44 16.73 -5.03
N ARG A 74 -25.74 17.55 -6.04
CA ARG A 74 -26.28 17.07 -7.33
C ARG A 74 -25.19 16.45 -8.19
N ASP A 75 -24.03 17.12 -8.23
CA ASP A 75 -22.84 16.68 -8.95
C ASP A 75 -21.56 17.24 -8.30
N HIS A 76 -20.42 17.01 -8.95
CA HIS A 76 -19.10 17.43 -8.46
C HIS A 76 -18.92 18.94 -8.28
N ARG A 77 -19.78 19.79 -8.86
CA ARG A 77 -19.71 21.25 -8.72
C ARG A 77 -20.21 21.72 -7.36
N ASP A 78 -21.09 20.94 -6.73
CA ASP A 78 -21.56 21.18 -5.35
C ASP A 78 -20.56 20.65 -4.29
N PHE A 79 -19.50 19.96 -4.72
CA PHE A 79 -18.49 19.39 -3.83
C PHE A 79 -17.64 20.49 -3.18
N ARG A 80 -17.58 20.47 -1.85
CA ARG A 80 -16.70 21.37 -1.09
C ARG A 80 -15.27 20.85 -1.15
N ALA A 81 -14.36 21.70 -1.63
CA ALA A 81 -12.95 21.36 -1.73
C ALA A 81 -12.36 21.01 -0.35
N ILE A 82 -11.80 19.81 -0.24
CA ILE A 82 -11.07 19.36 0.95
C ILE A 82 -9.78 20.17 1.03
N GLN A 83 -9.60 20.92 2.11
CA GLN A 83 -8.39 21.71 2.31
C GLN A 83 -7.19 20.80 2.60
N PRO A 84 -5.97 21.19 2.18
CA PRO A 84 -4.75 20.42 2.41
C PRO A 84 -4.26 20.54 3.86
N ASP A 85 -5.14 20.22 4.81
CA ASP A 85 -4.89 20.25 6.25
C ASP A 85 -5.22 18.88 6.86
N ALA A 86 -4.41 18.43 7.81
CA ALA A 86 -4.64 17.23 8.58
C ALA A 86 -5.98 17.27 9.34
N ALA A 87 -6.47 18.45 9.72
CA ALA A 87 -7.76 18.62 10.39
C ALA A 87 -8.97 18.25 9.50
N CYS A 88 -8.82 18.33 8.18
CA CYS A 88 -9.89 18.08 7.20
C CYS A 88 -10.10 16.58 6.87
N TYR A 89 -9.57 15.67 7.69
CA TYR A 89 -9.70 14.22 7.46
C TYR A 89 -11.16 13.74 7.43
N ASN A 90 -12.06 14.43 8.14
CA ASN A 90 -13.50 14.13 8.17
C ASN A 90 -14.23 14.45 6.85
N ASP A 91 -13.63 15.24 5.97
CA ASP A 91 -14.23 15.62 4.68
C ASP A 91 -13.84 14.68 3.55
N LEU A 92 -12.96 13.71 3.80
CA LEU A 92 -12.58 12.69 2.83
C LEU A 92 -13.79 11.86 2.40
N VAL A 93 -13.87 11.60 1.11
CA VAL A 93 -14.86 10.73 0.47
C VAL A 93 -14.14 9.61 -0.30
N PRO A 94 -14.76 8.44 -0.52
CA PRO A 94 -14.21 7.42 -1.41
C PRO A 94 -14.02 7.96 -2.83
N PRO A 95 -13.23 7.27 -3.69
CA PRO A 95 -13.02 7.68 -5.07
C PRO A 95 -14.31 7.91 -5.87
N LEU A 96 -15.35 7.16 -5.55
CA LEU A 96 -16.69 7.31 -6.14
C LEU A 96 -17.31 8.71 -5.91
N GLY A 97 -16.92 9.41 -4.84
CA GLY A 97 -17.38 10.76 -4.54
C GLY A 97 -16.67 11.87 -5.31
N MET A 98 -15.59 11.59 -6.02
CA MET A 98 -14.84 12.59 -6.81
C MET A 98 -14.41 12.01 -8.17
N LEU A 99 -15.37 11.47 -8.93
CA LEU A 99 -15.10 10.86 -10.24
C LEU A 99 -14.49 11.83 -11.26
N ASN A 100 -14.72 13.14 -11.09
CA ASN A 100 -14.14 14.20 -11.91
C ASN A 100 -12.65 14.44 -11.62
N ASN A 101 -12.11 13.93 -10.50
CA ASN A 101 -10.71 14.09 -10.11
C ASN A 101 -10.09 12.73 -9.74
N PRO A 102 -9.59 11.96 -10.73
CA PRO A 102 -9.01 10.64 -10.48
C PRO A 102 -7.69 10.68 -9.71
N MET A 103 -7.07 11.86 -9.52
CA MET A 103 -5.85 12.00 -8.73
C MET A 103 -6.05 11.63 -7.25
N ASN A 104 -7.31 11.62 -6.77
CA ASN A 104 -7.64 11.19 -5.42
C ASN A 104 -7.24 9.73 -5.11
N ALA A 105 -7.14 8.87 -6.13
CA ALA A 105 -6.87 7.44 -6.00
C ALA A 105 -5.38 7.10 -6.20
N VAL A 106 -4.50 8.10 -6.29
CA VAL A 106 -3.06 7.89 -6.40
C VAL A 106 -2.49 7.55 -5.01
N THR A 107 -2.35 6.25 -4.71
CA THR A 107 -1.98 5.74 -3.38
C THR A 107 -0.47 5.69 -3.14
N THR A 108 0.18 6.84 -2.90
CA THR A 108 1.63 6.92 -2.60
C THR A 108 1.97 6.82 -1.11
N LYS A 109 0.99 6.95 -0.21
CA LYS A 109 1.20 6.86 1.24
C LYS A 109 1.35 5.39 1.66
N PHE A 110 2.57 4.99 2.03
CA PHE A 110 2.83 3.65 2.55
C PHE A 110 2.12 3.39 3.88
N VAL A 111 1.48 2.22 4.00
CA VAL A 111 0.73 1.81 5.20
C VAL A 111 1.48 0.74 5.98
N ARG A 112 1.74 -0.41 5.35
CA ARG A 112 2.30 -1.59 6.00
C ARG A 112 2.94 -2.57 5.02
N THR A 113 4.01 -3.23 5.46
CA THR A 113 4.55 -4.43 4.83
C THR A 113 3.92 -5.68 5.46
N SER A 114 3.35 -6.56 4.64
CA SER A 114 2.83 -7.87 5.04
C SER A 114 3.77 -8.96 4.54
N THR A 115 4.29 -9.78 5.44
CA THR A 115 5.21 -10.88 5.12
C THR A 115 4.76 -12.17 5.78
N ASN A 116 4.83 -13.27 5.03
CA ASN A 116 4.64 -14.61 5.56
C ASN A 116 5.84 -15.01 6.44
N LYS A 117 5.63 -15.99 7.33
CA LYS A 117 6.70 -16.52 8.19
C LYS A 117 7.72 -17.28 7.36
N VAL A 118 7.24 -18.14 6.47
CA VAL A 118 8.05 -18.73 5.42
C VAL A 118 8.18 -17.69 4.31
N LYS A 119 9.40 -17.27 4.02
CA LYS A 119 9.66 -16.26 3.01
C LYS A 119 9.68 -16.92 1.64
N CYS A 120 8.65 -16.64 0.85
CA CYS A 120 8.53 -17.06 -0.53
C CYS A 120 8.11 -15.86 -1.40
N PRO A 121 8.55 -15.79 -2.66
CA PRO A 121 8.01 -14.81 -3.61
C PRO A 121 6.49 -14.89 -3.72
N VAL A 122 5.82 -13.73 -3.69
CA VAL A 122 4.38 -13.60 -3.94
C VAL A 122 4.18 -13.24 -5.41
N PHE A 123 3.37 -14.01 -6.13
CA PHE A 123 3.12 -13.80 -7.55
C PHE A 123 1.79 -13.14 -7.83
N VAL A 124 0.77 -13.44 -7.02
CA VAL A 124 -0.59 -12.94 -7.23
C VAL A 124 -1.13 -12.38 -5.93
N ILE A 125 -1.84 -11.25 -6.04
CA ILE A 125 -2.52 -10.60 -4.92
C ILE A 125 -3.93 -10.26 -5.38
N ARG A 126 -4.94 -10.68 -4.61
CA ARG A 126 -6.34 -10.38 -4.90
C ARG A 126 -7.12 -10.08 -3.62
N TRP A 127 -7.91 -9.01 -3.65
CA TRP A 127 -8.92 -8.78 -2.63
C TRP A 127 -10.06 -9.78 -2.81
N THR A 128 -10.64 -10.24 -1.70
CA THR A 128 -11.98 -10.84 -1.72
C THR A 128 -12.97 -9.85 -2.34
N PRO A 129 -14.01 -10.28 -3.09
CA PRO A 129 -14.93 -9.36 -3.75
C PRO A 129 -15.62 -8.37 -2.80
N GLU A 130 -15.88 -8.79 -1.55
CA GLU A 130 -16.43 -7.95 -0.50
C GLU A 130 -15.42 -7.01 0.18
N GLY A 131 -14.13 -7.07 -0.20
CA GLY A 131 -13.07 -6.22 0.35
C GLY A 131 -12.61 -6.56 1.77
N ARG A 132 -13.13 -7.63 2.39
CA ARG A 132 -12.80 -7.98 3.79
C ARG A 132 -11.38 -8.50 3.99
N ARG A 133 -10.83 -9.23 3.01
CA ARG A 133 -9.50 -9.85 3.10
C ARG A 133 -8.71 -9.69 1.81
N LEU A 134 -7.39 -9.74 1.94
CA LEU A 134 -6.45 -9.81 0.83
C LEU A 134 -5.82 -11.21 0.81
N VAL A 135 -5.94 -11.90 -0.31
CA VAL A 135 -5.38 -13.23 -0.55
C VAL A 135 -4.11 -13.08 -1.38
N THR A 136 -3.06 -13.83 -1.01
CA THR A 136 -1.75 -13.79 -1.67
C THR A 136 -1.36 -15.18 -2.12
N GLY A 137 -1.20 -15.40 -3.43
CA GLY A 137 -0.66 -16.65 -3.97
C GLY A 137 0.87 -16.59 -4.01
N ALA A 138 1.52 -17.45 -3.24
CA ALA A 138 2.98 -17.52 -3.15
C ALA A 138 3.56 -18.72 -3.92
N SER A 139 4.88 -18.70 -4.18
CA SER A 139 5.58 -19.78 -4.90
C SER A 139 5.52 -21.15 -4.22
N SER A 140 5.22 -21.20 -2.92
CA SER A 140 5.03 -22.43 -2.15
C SER A 140 3.70 -23.13 -2.44
N GLY A 141 2.78 -22.49 -3.16
CA GLY A 141 1.40 -22.96 -3.35
C GLY A 141 0.45 -22.58 -2.20
N GLU A 142 0.91 -21.82 -1.20
CA GLU A 142 0.08 -21.31 -0.11
C GLU A 142 -0.79 -20.11 -0.58
N PHE A 143 -2.02 -20.01 -0.03
CA PHE A 143 -2.98 -18.92 -0.24
C PHE A 143 -3.82 -18.64 1.01
#